data_AF-A0A6P8PAA4-F1
#
_entry.id   AF-A0A6P8PAA4-F1
#
_cell.length_a   1.000
_cell.length_b   1.000
_cell.length_c   1.000
_cell.angle_alpha   90.00
_cell.angle_beta   90.00
_cell.angle_gamma   90.00
#
_symmetry.space_group_name_H-M   'P 1'
#
loop_
_entity.id
_entity.type
_entity.pdbx_description
1 polymer ?
#
loop_
_entity_poly.entity_id
_entity_poly.type
_entity_poly.pdbx_seq_one_letter_code
_entity_poly.pdbx_strand_id
1 'polypeptide(L)'
;MEPKQGGGSEEPFLRHVEKDVLIPQIMREKSKELCSDKVEAFTKCCEETGFLMVVKCQKENKALKACLTAYYKDPTFYEECKEEYLKEREEYRRTGIPTKQRQQKLPTSM
;
A
#
# COMPACT_ATOMS: atom_id res chain seq x y z
N MET A 1 -14.31 -17.03 27.37
CA MET A 1 -13.02 -16.88 28.09
C MET A 1 -12.21 -15.82 27.38
N GLU A 2 -11.98 -14.69 28.05
CA GLU A 2 -10.90 -13.76 27.70
C GLU A 2 -9.54 -14.37 28.09
N PRO A 3 -8.44 -14.00 27.44
CA PRO A 3 -7.16 -13.92 28.11
C PRO A 3 -6.73 -12.45 28.25
N LYS A 4 -6.44 -12.07 29.50
CA LYS A 4 -5.66 -10.89 29.85
C LYS A 4 -4.18 -11.14 29.59
N GLN A 5 -3.46 -10.16 29.04
CA GLN A 5 -2.09 -9.84 29.45
C GLN A 5 -1.86 -8.33 29.31
N GLY A 6 -1.28 -7.73 30.35
CA GLY A 6 -0.77 -6.37 30.36
C GLY A 6 0.75 -6.37 30.56
N GLY A 7 1.38 -5.25 30.18
CA GLY A 7 2.70 -4.83 30.66
C GLY A 7 3.79 -4.71 29.60
N GLY A 8 4.06 -3.46 29.18
CA GLY A 8 5.33 -3.00 28.60
C GLY A 8 5.49 -3.24 27.09
N SER A 9 5.55 -2.16 26.31
CA SER A 9 5.55 -2.15 24.83
C SER A 9 4.35 -2.89 24.23
N GLU A 10 3.17 -2.27 24.28
CA GLU A 10 1.97 -2.77 23.62
C GLU A 10 2.20 -2.79 22.11
N GLU A 11 2.68 -3.91 21.55
CA GLU A 11 2.56 -4.13 20.12
C GLU A 11 1.07 -4.02 19.77
N PRO A 12 0.66 -3.05 18.95
CA PRO A 12 -0.75 -2.79 18.75
C PRO A 12 -1.39 -4.00 18.10
N PHE A 13 -2.44 -4.54 18.73
CA PHE A 13 -3.19 -5.65 18.16
C PHE A 13 -3.80 -5.21 16.81
N LEU A 14 -3.24 -5.74 15.73
CA LEU A 14 -3.67 -5.53 14.35
C LEU A 14 -4.62 -6.66 13.97
N ARG A 15 -5.83 -6.30 13.52
CA ARG A 15 -6.77 -7.26 12.94
C ARG A 15 -6.24 -7.74 11.59
N HIS A 16 -6.74 -8.89 11.12
CA HIS A 16 -6.43 -9.44 9.80
C HIS A 16 -6.61 -8.41 8.68
N VAL A 17 -7.71 -7.64 8.71
CA VAL A 17 -7.96 -6.57 7.73
C VAL A 17 -6.90 -5.47 7.79
N GLU A 18 -6.41 -5.14 8.99
CA GLU A 18 -5.38 -4.10 9.15
C GLU A 18 -4.03 -4.59 8.60
N LYS A 19 -3.68 -5.83 8.92
CA LYS A 19 -2.43 -6.46 8.51
C LYS A 19 -2.36 -6.77 7.02
N ASP A 20 -3.45 -7.25 6.44
CA ASP A 20 -3.46 -7.85 5.09
C ASP A 20 -4.14 -6.97 4.04
N VAL A 21 -4.85 -5.90 4.44
CA VAL A 21 -5.49 -4.96 3.52
C VAL A 21 -5.01 -3.54 3.73
N LEU A 22 -5.10 -3.00 4.96
CA LEU A 22 -4.88 -1.57 5.20
C LEU A 22 -3.41 -1.16 5.15
N ILE A 23 -2.55 -1.87 5.87
CA ILE A 23 -1.10 -1.62 5.81
C ILE A 23 -0.57 -1.87 4.37
N PRO A 24 -0.92 -2.98 3.70
CA PRO A 24 -0.53 -3.19 2.30
C PRO A 24 -1.08 -2.13 1.34
N GLN A 25 -2.22 -1.51 1.63
CA GLN A 25 -2.75 -0.40 0.85
C GLN A 25 -1.89 0.86 1.01
N ILE A 26 -1.51 1.22 2.24
CA ILE A 26 -0.59 2.33 2.52
C ILE A 26 0.76 2.09 1.84
N MET A 27 1.30 0.87 1.96
CA MET A 27 2.51 0.46 1.26
C MET A 27 2.39 0.61 -0.25
N ARG A 28 1.23 0.26 -0.84
CA ARG A 28 0.97 0.43 -2.28
C ARG A 28 1.00 1.89 -2.71
N GLU A 29 0.35 2.76 -1.95
CA GLU A 29 0.28 4.19 -2.25
C GLU A 29 1.68 4.81 -2.18
N LYS A 30 2.40 4.58 -1.08
CA LYS A 30 3.78 5.05 -0.91
C LYS A 30 4.74 4.50 -1.95
N SER A 31 4.68 3.20 -2.22
CA SER A 31 5.57 2.59 -3.23
C SER A 31 5.28 3.10 -4.64
N LYS A 32 4.04 3.50 -4.97
CA LYS A 32 3.72 4.17 -6.24
C LYS A 32 4.33 5.57 -6.30
N GLU A 33 4.31 6.33 -5.21
CA GLU A 33 4.97 7.63 -5.13
C GLU A 33 6.48 7.50 -5.27
N LEU A 34 7.11 6.54 -4.58
CA LEU A 34 8.55 6.29 -4.67
C LEU A 34 8.98 5.75 -6.05
N CYS A 35 8.13 4.97 -6.71
CA CYS A 35 8.36 4.45 -8.04
C CYS A 35 7.72 5.34 -9.13
N SER A 36 7.47 6.63 -8.86
CA SER A 36 6.79 7.56 -9.79
C SER A 36 7.39 7.54 -11.18
N ASP A 37 8.72 7.52 -11.29
CA ASP A 37 9.43 7.51 -12.58
C ASP A 37 9.08 6.27 -13.42
N LYS A 38 8.91 5.12 -12.76
CA LYS A 38 8.55 3.85 -13.42
C LYS A 38 7.07 3.85 -13.78
N VAL A 39 6.23 4.46 -12.94
CA VAL A 39 4.80 4.66 -13.23
C VAL A 39 4.65 5.56 -14.46
N GLU A 40 5.36 6.69 -14.53
CA GLU A 40 5.34 7.59 -15.68
C GLU A 40 5.83 6.90 -16.96
N ALA A 41 6.94 6.17 -16.89
CA ALA A 41 7.45 5.43 -18.06
C ALA A 41 6.44 4.38 -18.55
N PHE A 42 5.78 3.69 -17.63
CA PHE A 42 4.71 2.74 -17.97
C PHE A 42 3.50 3.46 -18.56
N THR A 43 3.04 4.56 -17.97
CA THR A 43 1.91 5.37 -18.46
C THR A 43 2.19 5.92 -19.86
N LYS A 44 3.37 6.50 -20.10
CA LYS A 44 3.79 6.97 -21.43
C LYS A 44 3.74 5.85 -22.46
N CYS A 45 4.28 4.68 -22.14
CA CYS A 45 4.20 3.53 -23.04
C CYS A 45 2.74 3.09 -23.29
N CYS A 46 1.88 3.12 -22.27
CA CYS A 46 0.47 2.78 -22.40
C CYS A 46 -0.27 3.76 -23.33
N GLU A 47 0.00 5.06 -23.18
CA GLU A 47 -0.57 6.11 -24.03
C GLU A 47 -0.12 5.96 -25.49
N GLU A 48 1.15 5.65 -25.72
CA GLU A 48 1.71 5.49 -27.07
C GLU A 48 1.25 4.21 -27.78
N THR A 49 1.06 3.12 -27.04
CA THR A 49 0.79 1.81 -27.65
C THR A 49 -0.69 1.39 -27.63
N GLY A 50 -1.52 2.06 -26.83
CA GLY A 50 -2.95 1.79 -26.72
C GLY A 50 -3.26 0.31 -26.49
N PHE A 51 -4.02 -0.31 -27.39
CA PHE A 51 -4.51 -1.68 -27.27
C PHE A 51 -3.39 -2.75 -27.16
N LEU A 52 -2.19 -2.50 -27.70
CA LEU A 52 -1.06 -3.44 -27.67
C LEU A 52 -0.13 -3.26 -26.46
N MET A 53 -0.53 -2.46 -25.46
CA MET A 53 0.27 -2.14 -24.27
C MET A 53 0.82 -3.38 -23.53
N VAL A 54 0.03 -4.45 -23.39
CA VAL A 54 0.44 -5.64 -22.61
C VAL A 54 1.60 -6.39 -23.26
N VAL A 55 1.75 -6.27 -24.58
CA VAL A 55 2.82 -6.94 -25.34
C VAL A 55 4.03 -6.03 -25.49
N LYS A 56 3.83 -4.74 -25.77
CA LYS A 56 4.94 -3.81 -26.02
C LYS A 56 5.52 -3.21 -24.75
N CYS A 57 4.70 -2.90 -23.76
CA CYS A 57 5.13 -2.28 -22.50
C CYS A 57 5.55 -3.30 -21.43
N GLN A 58 5.95 -4.51 -21.84
CA GLN A 58 6.35 -5.57 -20.89
C GLN A 58 7.61 -5.19 -20.12
N LYS A 59 8.52 -4.42 -20.72
CA LYS A 59 9.78 -4.03 -20.08
C LYS A 59 9.52 -3.02 -18.96
N GLU A 60 8.72 -2.02 -19.25
CA GLU A 60 8.28 -0.95 -18.35
C GLU A 60 7.44 -1.54 -17.22
N ASN A 61 6.53 -2.46 -17.52
CA ASN A 61 5.75 -3.18 -16.52
C ASN A 61 6.63 -4.06 -15.62
N LYS A 62 7.62 -4.77 -16.17
CA LYS A 62 8.59 -5.54 -15.37
C LYS A 62 9.41 -4.62 -14.46
N ALA A 63 9.85 -3.47 -14.95
CA ALA A 63 10.60 -2.50 -14.16
C ALA A 63 9.74 -1.92 -13.02
N LEU A 64 8.49 -1.54 -13.31
CA LEU A 64 7.54 -1.07 -12.31
C LEU A 64 7.26 -2.14 -11.26
N LYS A 65 6.94 -3.37 -11.69
CA LYS A 65 6.71 -4.50 -10.77
C LYS A 65 7.93 -4.80 -9.91
N ALA A 66 9.13 -4.76 -10.47
CA ALA A 66 10.36 -4.99 -9.73
C ALA A 66 10.57 -3.92 -8.65
N CYS A 67 10.33 -2.64 -8.98
CA CYS A 67 10.41 -1.53 -8.03
C CYS A 67 9.42 -1.71 -6.87
N LEU A 68 8.14 -1.95 -7.18
CA LEU A 68 7.12 -2.18 -6.16
C LEU A 68 7.46 -3.40 -5.30
N THR A 69 7.84 -4.52 -5.92
CA THR A 69 8.16 -5.78 -5.21
C THR A 69 9.36 -5.62 -4.27
N ALA A 70 10.33 -4.77 -4.59
CA ALA A 70 11.45 -4.48 -3.70
C ALA A 70 10.95 -3.87 -2.39
N TYR A 71 10.08 -2.85 -2.45
CA TYR A 71 9.49 -2.23 -1.26
C TYR A 71 8.56 -3.16 -0.50
N TYR A 72 7.78 -4.01 -1.17
CA TYR A 72 6.92 -5.00 -0.49
C TYR A 72 7.70 -6.06 0.27
N LYS A 73 8.92 -6.37 -0.16
CA LYS A 73 9.79 -7.35 0.50
C LYS A 73 10.62 -6.73 1.62
N ASP A 74 10.67 -5.41 1.71
CA ASP A 74 11.44 -4.71 2.72
C ASP A 74 10.65 -4.64 4.04
N PRO A 75 11.12 -5.33 5.11
CA PRO A 75 10.46 -5.28 6.40
C PRO A 75 10.49 -3.87 7.02
N THR A 76 11.52 -3.08 6.73
CA THR A 76 11.66 -1.70 7.21
C THR A 76 10.52 -0.83 6.70
N PHE A 77 10.22 -0.97 5.40
CA PHE A 77 9.13 -0.24 4.77
C PHE A 77 7.76 -0.67 5.31
N TYR A 78 7.60 -1.96 5.65
CA TYR A 78 6.38 -2.45 6.31
C TYR A 78 6.19 -1.82 7.69
N GLU A 79 7.26 -1.72 8.49
CA GLU A 79 7.22 -1.11 9.82
C GLU A 79 6.87 0.38 9.76
N GLU A 80 7.47 1.13 8.83
CA GLU A 80 7.13 2.55 8.62
C GLU A 80 5.65 2.73 8.25
N CYS A 81 5.13 1.89 7.35
CA CYS A 81 3.72 1.93 6.96
C CYS A 81 2.79 1.49 8.10
N LYS A 82 3.23 0.55 8.95
CA LYS A 82 2.51 0.11 10.16
C LYS A 82 2.41 1.24 11.17
N GLU A 83 3.49 1.98 11.43
CA GLU A 83 3.47 3.12 12.35
C GLU A 83 2.53 4.23 11.88
N GLU A 84 2.56 4.53 10.58
CA GLU A 84 1.66 5.52 9.98
C GLU A 84 0.19 5.10 10.12
N TYR A 85 -0.12 3.83 9.82
CA TYR A 85 -1.45 3.27 10.04
C TYR A 85 -1.92 3.40 11.49
N LEU A 86 -1.02 3.18 12.45
CA LEU A 86 -1.34 3.29 13.87
C LEU A 86 -1.64 4.72 14.28
N LYS A 87 -0.89 5.69 13.77
CA LYS A 87 -1.16 7.13 13.96
C LYS A 87 -2.51 7.52 13.36
N GLU A 88 -2.79 7.13 12.11
CA GLU A 88 -4.10 7.38 11.48
C GLU A 88 -5.25 6.74 12.28
N ARG A 89 -5.04 5.52 12.79
CA ARG A 89 -6.03 4.81 13.62
C ARG A 89 -6.28 5.54 14.94
N GLU A 90 -5.25 6.07 15.58
CA GLU A 90 -5.37 6.85 16.80
C GLU A 90 -6.10 8.18 16.55
N GLU A 91 -5.75 8.88 15.47
CA GLU A 91 -6.43 10.10 15.04
C GLU A 91 -7.90 9.86 14.72
N TYR A 92 -8.23 8.75 14.05
CA TYR A 92 -9.60 8.33 13.79
C TYR A 92 -10.36 8.06 15.09
N ARG A 93 -9.73 7.42 16.09
CA ARG A 93 -10.35 7.22 17.41
C ARG A 93 -10.58 8.53 18.15
N ARG A 94 -9.65 9.49 18.01
CA ARG A 94 -9.72 10.79 18.69
C ARG A 94 -10.76 11.73 18.06
N THR A 95 -10.80 11.78 16.73
CA THR A 95 -11.59 12.78 15.98
C THR A 95 -12.84 12.20 15.34
N GLY A 96 -12.91 10.88 15.14
CA GLY A 96 -13.97 10.21 14.39
C GLY A 96 -13.91 10.43 12.87
N ILE A 97 -12.92 11.18 12.37
CA ILE A 97 -12.81 11.57 10.96
C ILE A 97 -11.79 10.65 10.27
N PRO A 98 -12.17 9.94 9.18
CA PRO A 98 -11.23 9.12 8.43
C PRO A 98 -10.24 10.01 7.66
N THR A 99 -8.94 9.86 7.94
CA THR A 99 -7.84 10.69 7.41
C THR A 99 -7.75 10.68 5.88
N LYS A 100 -8.09 9.55 5.26
CA LYS A 100 -8.27 9.43 3.82
C LYS A 100 -9.66 8.86 3.59
N GLN A 101 -10.43 9.46 2.68
CA GLN A 101 -11.58 8.77 2.10
C GLN A 101 -11.02 7.47 1.51
N ARG A 102 -11.12 6.35 2.23
CA ARG A 102 -10.74 5.02 1.72
C ARG A 102 -11.51 4.88 0.42
N GLN A 103 -10.81 5.08 -0.70
CA GLN A 103 -11.41 5.19 -2.01
C GLN A 103 -12.32 3.98 -2.16
N GLN A 104 -13.63 4.24 -2.21
CA GLN A 104 -14.70 3.25 -2.16
C GLN A 104 -14.68 2.25 -3.32
N LYS A 105 -13.62 2.18 -4.12
CA LYS A 105 -13.49 1.29 -5.25
C LYS A 105 -12.01 0.94 -5.37
N LEU A 106 -11.59 -0.17 -4.77
CA LEU A 106 -10.67 -1.03 -5.48
C LEU A 106 -11.43 -1.41 -6.75
N PRO A 107 -11.07 -0.95 -7.96
CA PRO A 107 -11.56 -1.63 -9.14
C PRO A 107 -10.92 -3.01 -9.09
N THR A 108 -11.68 -4.01 -8.67
CA THR A 108 -11.46 -5.39 -9.08
C THR A 108 -11.65 -5.40 -10.59
N SER A 109 -10.65 -4.95 -11.34
CA SER A 109 -10.56 -5.35 -12.75
C SER A 109 -10.21 -6.82 -12.72
N MET A 110 -11.18 -7.65 -13.07
CA MET A 110 -10.89 -8.91 -13.72
C MET A 110 -10.17 -8.65 -15.04
#